data_AF-A0A3A9KA16-F1
#
_entry.id   AF-A0A3A9KA16-F1
#
_cell.length_a   1.000
_cell.length_b   1.000
_cell.length_c   1.000
_cell.angle_alpha   90.00
_cell.angle_beta   90.00
_cell.angle_gamma   90.00
#
_symmetry.space_group_name_H-M   'P 1'
#
loop_
_entity.id
_entity.type
_entity.pdbx_description
1 polymer ?
#
loop_
_entity_poly.entity_id
_entity_poly.type
_entity_poly.pdbx_seq_one_letter_code
_entity_poly.pdbx_strand_id
1 'polypeptide(L)'
;MNVIQIMQWLMFLTPVATLVLIGDKTLRRFLPVALFVTVVNTLIYQAAYHYNWWREPGLFEWDKVANIPWVYSAYLVATLWIFKLTYGKFTIYLITNLILDGVYIYLWYPIQQKLGLASGEMSPDITYLIMIGVALLIYGFQIWYEKDLQSNKDAN
;
A
#
# COMPACT_ATOMS: atom_id res chain seq x y z
N MET A 1 -18.58 19.42 -4.54
CA MET A 1 -17.48 18.59 -4.03
C MET A 1 -16.66 19.45 -3.09
N ASN A 2 -16.46 19.03 -1.84
CA ASN A 2 -15.61 19.79 -0.90
C ASN A 2 -14.12 19.51 -1.17
N VAL A 3 -13.22 20.30 -0.58
CA VAL A 3 -11.76 20.18 -0.81
C VAL A 3 -11.24 18.78 -0.45
N ILE A 4 -11.72 18.20 0.66
CA ILE A 4 -11.35 16.85 1.11
C ILE A 4 -11.70 15.80 0.06
N GLN A 5 -12.91 15.87 -0.50
CA GLN A 5 -13.37 14.94 -1.52
C GLN A 5 -12.57 15.07 -2.82
N ILE A 6 -12.15 16.29 -3.20
CA ILE A 6 -11.23 16.49 -4.33
C ILE A 6 -9.90 15.80 -4.05
N MET A 7 -9.33 15.96 -2.85
CA MET A 7 -8.07 15.33 -2.47
C MET A 7 -8.17 13.79 -2.50
N GLN A 8 -9.27 13.21 -2.02
CA GLN A 8 -9.50 11.76 -2.08
C GLN A 8 -9.64 11.24 -3.51
N TRP A 9 -10.34 11.97 -4.39
CA TRP A 9 -10.40 11.61 -5.81
C TRP A 9 -9.03 11.66 -6.48
N LEU A 10 -8.20 12.66 -6.16
CA LEU A 10 -6.83 12.73 -6.66
C LEU A 10 -5.99 11.56 -6.15
N MET A 11 -6.10 11.22 -4.87
CA MET A 11 -5.40 10.07 -4.28
C MET A 11 -5.87 8.75 -4.87
N PHE A 12 -7.14 8.64 -5.27
CA PHE A 12 -7.66 7.44 -5.90
C PHE A 12 -7.26 7.34 -7.38
N LEU A 13 -7.44 8.41 -8.16
CA LEU A 13 -7.25 8.37 -9.62
C LEU A 13 -5.79 8.46 -10.03
N THR A 14 -4.95 9.20 -9.30
CA THR A 14 -3.54 9.39 -9.69
C THR A 14 -2.78 8.07 -9.76
N PRO A 15 -2.79 7.21 -8.73
CA PRO A 15 -2.10 5.93 -8.80
C PRO A 15 -2.71 5.04 -9.88
N VAL A 16 -4.03 4.91 -9.94
CA VAL A 16 -4.73 4.10 -10.96
C VAL A 16 -4.34 4.52 -12.38
N ALA A 17 -4.24 5.82 -12.65
CA ALA A 17 -3.81 6.33 -13.95
C ALA A 17 -2.40 5.87 -14.32
N THR A 18 -1.48 5.71 -13.36
CA THR A 18 -0.11 5.22 -13.65
C THR A 18 -0.06 3.74 -14.04
N LEU A 19 -1.11 2.95 -13.79
CA LEU A 19 -1.14 1.53 -14.18
C LEU A 19 -0.98 1.35 -15.69
N VAL A 20 -1.45 2.30 -16.50
CA VAL A 20 -1.28 2.24 -17.97
C VAL A 20 0.19 2.28 -18.39
N LEU A 21 1.09 2.78 -17.54
CA LEU A 21 2.53 2.88 -17.80
C LEU A 21 3.31 1.65 -17.30
N ILE A 22 2.67 0.72 -16.60
CA ILE A 22 3.39 -0.36 -15.93
C ILE A 22 3.81 -1.49 -16.88
N GLY A 23 2.98 -1.78 -17.88
CA GLY A 23 3.15 -2.86 -18.85
C GLY A 23 2.60 -4.22 -18.39
N ASP A 24 1.97 -4.95 -19.31
CA ASP A 24 1.20 -6.17 -19.02
C ASP A 24 2.00 -7.29 -18.35
N LYS A 25 3.25 -7.51 -18.79
CA LYS A 25 4.11 -8.57 -18.23
C LYS A 25 4.41 -8.31 -16.76
N THR A 26 4.73 -7.06 -16.42
CA THR A 26 5.00 -6.63 -15.05
C THR A 26 3.75 -6.70 -14.21
N LEU A 27 2.63 -6.20 -14.75
CA LEU A 27 1.34 -6.24 -14.05
C LEU A 27 0.98 -7.68 -13.67
N ARG A 28 0.97 -8.62 -14.63
CA ARG A 28 0.65 -10.03 -14.36
C ARG A 28 1.58 -10.68 -13.35
N ARG A 29 2.87 -10.32 -13.36
CA ARG A 29 3.87 -10.87 -12.45
C ARG A 29 3.67 -10.43 -10.99
N PHE A 30 3.32 -9.16 -10.78
CA PHE A 30 3.24 -8.57 -9.43
C PHE A 30 1.80 -8.31 -8.94
N LEU A 31 0.79 -8.52 -9.77
CA LEU A 31 -0.61 -8.42 -9.36
C LEU A 31 -0.94 -9.33 -8.15
N PRO A 32 -0.45 -10.58 -8.04
CA PRO A 32 -0.72 -11.42 -6.89
C PRO A 32 -0.24 -10.80 -5.56
N VAL A 33 1.00 -10.28 -5.52
CA VAL A 33 1.52 -9.62 -4.31
C VAL A 33 0.81 -8.28 -4.05
N ALA A 34 0.42 -7.56 -5.10
CA ALA A 34 -0.34 -6.32 -4.96
C ALA A 34 -1.75 -6.56 -4.37
N LEU A 35 -2.43 -7.64 -4.79
CA LEU A 35 -3.71 -8.04 -4.19
C LEU A 35 -3.53 -8.56 -2.76
N PHE A 36 -2.46 -9.31 -2.51
CA PHE A 36 -2.14 -9.80 -1.17
C PHE A 36 -1.93 -8.65 -0.18
N VAL A 37 -1.14 -7.63 -0.55
CA VAL A 37 -0.94 -6.46 0.31
C VAL A 37 -2.24 -5.67 0.50
N THR A 38 -3.10 -5.58 -0.52
CA THR A 38 -4.43 -4.96 -0.38
C THR A 38 -5.24 -5.66 0.70
N VAL A 39 -5.29 -7.00 0.72
CA VAL A 39 -5.97 -7.76 1.77
C VAL A 39 -5.35 -7.49 3.14
N VAL A 40 -4.03 -7.53 3.26
CA VAL A 40 -3.31 -7.25 4.52
C VAL A 40 -3.64 -5.84 5.03
N ASN A 41 -3.59 -4.83 4.16
CA ASN A 41 -3.91 -3.46 4.51
C ASN A 41 -5.40 -3.30 4.87
N THR A 42 -6.32 -3.99 4.19
CA THR A 42 -7.73 -3.99 4.58
C THR A 42 -7.90 -4.48 6.02
N LEU A 43 -7.20 -5.54 6.43
CA LEU A 43 -7.24 -6.05 7.80
C LEU A 43 -6.64 -5.06 8.81
N ILE A 44 -5.51 -4.43 8.47
CA ILE A 44 -4.88 -3.39 9.30
C ILE A 44 -5.82 -2.19 9.48
N TYR A 45 -6.47 -1.75 8.41
CA TYR A 45 -7.45 -0.65 8.45
C TYR A 45 -8.68 -0.99 9.30
N GLN A 46 -9.19 -2.23 9.20
CA GLN A 46 -10.27 -2.70 10.07
C GLN A 46 -9.84 -2.72 11.54
N ALA A 47 -8.63 -3.20 11.84
CA ALA A 47 -8.09 -3.17 13.19
C ALA A 47 -7.93 -1.73 13.69
N ALA A 48 -7.41 -0.83 12.86
CA ALA A 48 -7.28 0.59 13.18
C ALA A 48 -8.64 1.24 13.48
N TYR A 49 -9.66 0.92 12.70
CA TYR A 49 -11.03 1.40 12.92
C TYR A 49 -11.62 0.84 14.24
N HIS A 50 -11.37 -0.43 14.55
CA HIS A 50 -11.86 -1.08 15.76
C HIS A 50 -11.18 -0.56 17.02
N TYR A 51 -9.86 -0.39 17.00
CA TYR A 51 -9.05 0.04 18.13
C TYR A 51 -8.82 1.57 18.19
N ASN A 52 -9.45 2.35 17.31
CA ASN A 52 -9.30 3.80 17.21
C ASN A 52 -7.85 4.28 17.00
N TRP A 53 -7.03 3.51 16.28
CA TRP A 53 -5.64 3.91 15.98
C TRP A 53 -5.59 5.17 15.11
N TRP A 54 -6.39 5.17 14.04
CA TRP A 54 -6.63 6.33 13.20
C TRP A 54 -8.01 6.25 12.54
N ARG A 55 -8.48 7.39 12.06
CA ARG A 55 -9.70 7.60 11.28
C ARG A 55 -9.35 8.49 10.11
N GLU A 56 -9.89 8.18 8.97
CA GLU A 56 -9.75 8.99 7.76
C GLU A 56 -11.16 9.22 7.18
N PRO A 57 -11.40 10.38 6.55
CA PRO A 57 -12.60 10.53 5.74
C PRO A 57 -12.51 9.53 4.59
N GLY A 58 -13.63 8.87 4.31
CA GLY A 58 -13.82 8.00 3.16
C GLY A 58 -14.22 8.80 1.91
N LEU A 59 -13.91 8.28 0.72
CA LEU A 59 -14.38 8.87 -0.54
C LEU A 59 -15.90 8.67 -0.71
N PHE A 60 -16.41 7.58 -0.12
CA PHE A 60 -17.79 7.19 -0.07
C PHE A 60 -18.28 7.17 1.39
N GLU A 61 -19.58 6.97 1.61
CA GLU A 61 -20.08 6.90 2.99
C GLU A 61 -19.66 5.60 3.71
N TRP A 62 -19.44 4.54 2.94
CA TRP A 62 -19.22 3.18 3.40
C TRP A 62 -17.74 2.75 3.49
N ASP A 63 -16.80 3.52 2.92
CA ASP A 63 -15.37 3.16 2.88
C ASP A 63 -14.54 3.74 4.05
N LYS A 64 -15.22 4.25 5.08
CA LYS A 64 -14.56 4.82 6.29
C LYS A 64 -13.78 3.79 7.11
N VAL A 65 -14.06 2.50 6.93
CA VAL A 65 -13.38 1.39 7.62
C VAL A 65 -12.16 0.93 6.85
N ALA A 66 -12.27 0.81 5.53
CA ALA A 66 -11.18 0.43 4.63
C ALA A 66 -11.14 1.45 3.49
N ASN A 67 -10.32 2.48 3.67
CA ASN A 67 -10.31 3.66 2.82
C ASN A 67 -9.92 3.29 1.38
N ILE A 68 -10.82 3.51 0.42
CA ILE A 68 -10.61 3.09 -0.97
C ILE A 68 -9.41 3.76 -1.63
N PRO A 69 -9.32 5.11 -1.62
CA PRO A 69 -8.16 5.82 -2.12
C PRO A 69 -6.82 5.27 -1.65
N TRP A 70 -6.72 4.87 -0.38
CA TRP A 70 -5.49 4.30 0.18
C TRP A 70 -5.30 2.82 -0.17
N VAL A 71 -6.23 1.97 0.25
CA VAL A 71 -6.05 0.51 0.27
C VAL A 71 -6.15 -0.11 -1.13
N TYR A 72 -7.10 0.36 -1.93
CA TYR A 72 -7.43 -0.22 -3.23
C TYR A 72 -6.86 0.58 -4.42
N SER A 73 -6.16 1.69 -4.15
CA SER A 73 -5.44 2.46 -5.17
C SER A 73 -4.00 2.72 -4.76
N ALA A 74 -3.74 3.64 -3.83
CA ALA A 74 -2.38 4.10 -3.54
C ALA A 74 -1.43 2.95 -3.14
N TYR A 75 -1.79 2.13 -2.15
CA TYR A 75 -0.95 1.02 -1.69
C TYR A 75 -0.80 -0.06 -2.76
N LEU A 76 -1.91 -0.48 -3.39
CA LEU A 76 -1.90 -1.50 -4.45
C LEU A 76 -0.95 -1.10 -5.58
N VAL A 77 -1.10 0.13 -6.10
CA VAL A 77 -0.31 0.60 -7.24
C VAL A 77 1.13 0.92 -6.83
N ALA A 78 1.35 1.50 -5.65
CA ALA A 78 2.70 1.74 -5.14
C ALA A 78 3.48 0.42 -5.02
N THR A 79 2.86 -0.64 -4.50
CA THR A 79 3.48 -1.97 -4.43
C THR A 79 3.88 -2.47 -5.80
N LEU A 80 3.01 -2.36 -6.81
CA LEU A 80 3.35 -2.76 -8.18
C LEU A 80 4.59 -2.03 -8.72
N TRP A 81 4.70 -0.72 -8.47
CA TRP A 81 5.87 0.07 -8.88
C TRP A 81 7.13 -0.27 -8.11
N ILE A 82 7.03 -0.39 -6.78
CA ILE A 82 8.16 -0.77 -5.92
C ILE A 82 8.72 -2.12 -6.37
N PHE A 83 7.86 -3.11 -6.58
CA PHE A 83 8.29 -4.42 -7.06
C PHE A 83 8.86 -4.36 -8.48
N LYS A 84 8.24 -3.63 -9.41
CA LYS A 84 8.79 -3.42 -10.76
C LYS A 84 10.23 -2.92 -10.73
N LEU A 85 10.54 -1.97 -9.84
CA LEU A 85 11.83 -1.29 -9.80
C LEU A 85 12.89 -2.03 -8.98
N THR A 86 12.49 -2.81 -7.98
CA THR A 86 13.42 -3.31 -6.95
C THR A 86 13.41 -4.83 -6.75
N TYR A 87 12.40 -5.54 -7.27
CA TYR A 87 12.29 -6.98 -7.05
C TYR A 87 13.48 -7.76 -7.63
N GLY A 88 13.89 -8.83 -6.93
CA GLY A 88 15.13 -9.56 -7.18
C GLY A 88 16.38 -8.97 -6.51
N LYS A 89 16.30 -7.76 -5.94
CA LYS A 89 17.38 -7.11 -5.17
C LYS A 89 16.88 -6.72 -3.78
N PHE A 90 16.85 -7.67 -2.85
CA PHE A 90 16.23 -7.49 -1.53
C PHE A 90 16.71 -6.23 -0.78
N THR A 91 18.01 -5.95 -0.77
CA THR A 91 18.56 -4.77 -0.09
C THR A 91 18.01 -3.46 -0.68
N ILE A 92 17.89 -3.37 -2.01
CA ILE A 92 17.35 -2.18 -2.68
C ILE A 92 15.86 -2.06 -2.35
N TYR A 93 15.11 -3.16 -2.47
CA TYR A 93 13.70 -3.21 -2.09
C TYR A 93 13.46 -2.72 -0.66
N LEU A 94 14.24 -3.24 0.30
CA LEU A 94 14.07 -2.91 1.71
C LEU A 94 14.39 -1.44 1.97
N ILE A 95 15.52 -0.92 1.47
CA ILE A 95 15.88 0.50 1.61
C ILE A 95 14.82 1.40 0.99
N THR A 96 14.30 1.05 -0.20
CA THR A 96 13.22 1.80 -0.85
C THR A 96 11.97 1.87 0.03
N ASN A 97 11.52 0.75 0.61
CA ASN A 97 10.36 0.77 1.52
C ASN A 97 10.65 1.56 2.79
N LEU A 98 11.81 1.38 3.44
CA LEU A 98 12.18 2.15 4.63
C LEU A 98 12.11 3.66 4.38
N ILE A 99 12.64 4.12 3.24
CA ILE A 99 12.59 5.54 2.87
C ILE A 99 11.15 5.99 2.61
N LEU A 100 10.39 5.25 1.78
CA LEU A 100 9.03 5.64 1.41
C LEU A 100 8.08 5.64 2.60
N ASP A 101 8.14 4.60 3.44
CA ASP A 101 7.31 4.46 4.64
C ASP A 101 7.71 5.52 5.68
N GLY A 102 9.01 5.81 5.82
CA GLY A 102 9.50 6.86 6.71
C GLY A 102 9.04 8.24 6.26
N VAL A 103 9.15 8.55 4.97
CA VAL A 103 8.61 9.80 4.41
C VAL A 103 7.10 9.88 4.59
N TYR A 104 6.39 8.76 4.39
CA TYR A 104 4.94 8.72 4.59
C TYR A 104 4.56 9.08 6.02
N ILE A 105 5.13 8.39 7.02
CA ILE A 105 4.69 8.51 8.41
C ILE A 105 5.21 9.76 9.12
N TYR A 106 6.46 10.17 8.86
CA TYR A 106 7.08 11.30 9.56
C TYR A 106 6.88 12.65 8.87
N LEU A 107 6.62 12.66 7.55
CA LEU A 107 6.42 13.90 6.79
C LEU A 107 4.98 14.04 6.27
N TRP A 108 4.48 13.05 5.54
CA TRP A 108 3.20 13.17 4.85
C TRP A 108 1.99 13.01 5.77
N TYR A 109 2.00 12.06 6.71
CA TYR A 109 0.90 11.81 7.63
C TYR A 109 0.57 13.02 8.54
N PRO A 110 1.55 13.74 9.14
CA PRO A 110 1.27 14.97 9.87
C PRO A 110 0.63 16.08 9.00
N ILE A 111 0.98 16.14 7.71
CA ILE A 111 0.34 17.07 6.76
C ILE A 111 -1.11 16.66 6.54
N GLN A 112 -1.39 15.36 6.36
CA GLN A 112 -2.76 14.86 6.23
C GLN A 112 -3.60 15.19 7.47
N GLN A 113 -3.03 15.07 8.67
CA GLN A 113 -3.72 15.46 9.90
C GLN A 113 -4.09 16.95 9.94
N LYS A 114 -3.16 17.83 9.55
CA LYS A 114 -3.43 19.29 9.46
C LYS A 114 -4.50 19.63 8.42
N LEU A 115 -4.61 18.84 7.36
CA LEU A 115 -5.61 19.01 6.30
C LEU A 115 -6.98 18.38 6.64
N GLY A 116 -7.11 17.70 7.79
CA GLY A 116 -8.32 16.97 8.16
C GLY A 116 -8.54 15.68 7.35
N LEU A 117 -7.50 15.18 6.68
CA LEU A 117 -7.52 13.92 5.90
C LEU A 117 -7.19 12.69 6.74
N ALA A 118 -6.69 12.88 7.96
CA ALA A 118 -6.47 11.82 8.92
C ALA A 118 -6.62 12.38 10.33
N SER A 119 -7.00 11.53 11.26
CA SER A 119 -7.01 11.84 12.70
C SER A 119 -6.64 10.58 13.46
N GLY A 120 -5.73 10.66 14.41
CA GLY A 120 -5.31 9.48 15.18
C GLY A 120 -4.10 9.80 16.03
N GLU A 121 -3.98 9.08 17.13
CA GLU A 121 -2.90 9.26 18.12
C GLU A 121 -1.93 8.07 18.15
N MET A 122 -2.09 7.12 17.22
CA MET A 122 -1.16 6.00 17.12
C MET A 122 0.26 6.51 16.90
N SER A 123 1.20 5.93 17.65
CA SER A 123 2.62 6.29 17.56
C SER A 123 3.11 6.15 16.11
N PRO A 124 3.76 7.20 15.56
CA PRO A 124 4.43 7.13 14.26
C PRO A 124 5.41 5.97 14.17
N ASP A 125 6.15 5.69 15.25
CA ASP A 125 7.16 4.63 15.27
C ASP A 125 6.54 3.24 15.22
N ILE A 126 5.43 3.01 15.94
CA ILE A 126 4.70 1.74 15.89
C ILE A 126 4.10 1.54 14.49
N THR A 127 3.51 2.59 13.92
CA THR A 127 2.94 2.55 12.56
C THR A 127 4.02 2.24 11.53
N TYR A 128 5.19 2.87 11.66
CA TYR A 128 6.34 2.61 10.81
C TYR A 128 6.82 1.17 10.91
N LEU A 129 6.93 0.60 12.11
CA LEU A 129 7.28 -0.80 12.31
C LEU A 129 6.27 -1.77 11.67
N ILE A 130 4.97 -1.45 11.74
CA ILE A 130 3.93 -2.24 11.05
C ILE A 130 4.15 -2.20 9.54
N MET A 131 4.41 -1.02 8.96
CA MET A 131 4.67 -0.87 7.53
C MET A 131 5.91 -1.67 7.08
N ILE A 132 7.00 -1.63 7.86
CA ILE A 132 8.19 -2.46 7.64
C ILE A 132 7.84 -3.95 7.68
N GLY A 133 7.05 -4.36 8.68
CA GLY A 133 6.57 -5.75 8.80
C GLY A 133 5.79 -6.19 7.56
N VAL A 134 4.89 -5.34 7.06
CA VAL A 134 4.14 -5.59 5.82
C VAL A 134 5.09 -5.66 4.62
N ALA A 135 6.06 -4.76 4.49
CA ALA A 135 7.04 -4.77 3.41
C ALA A 135 7.86 -6.07 3.39
N LEU A 136 8.29 -6.58 4.55
CA LEU A 136 8.98 -7.86 4.64
C LEU A 136 8.05 -9.04 4.28
N LEU A 137 6.82 -9.02 4.79
CA LEU A 137 5.82 -10.05 4.55
C LEU A 137 5.52 -10.20 3.06
N ILE A 138 5.26 -9.10 2.35
CA ILE A 138 4.87 -9.13 0.94
C ILE A 138 6.05 -9.51 0.02
N TYR A 139 7.28 -9.18 0.41
CA TYR A 139 8.47 -9.66 -0.31
C TYR A 139 8.63 -11.17 -0.17
N GLY A 140 8.47 -11.69 1.06
CA GLY A 140 8.46 -13.13 1.32
C GLY A 140 7.38 -13.86 0.53
N PHE A 141 6.17 -13.31 0.49
CA PHE A 141 5.08 -13.82 -0.32
C PHE A 141 5.44 -13.90 -1.81
N GLN A 142 6.02 -12.85 -2.38
CA GLN A 142 6.40 -12.86 -3.80
C GLN A 142 7.48 -13.91 -4.12
N ILE A 143 8.47 -14.10 -3.23
CA ILE A 143 9.46 -15.17 -3.38
C ILE A 143 8.78 -16.54 -3.40
N TRP A 144 7.87 -16.78 -2.45
CA TRP A 144 7.13 -18.04 -2.36
C TRP A 144 6.30 -18.28 -3.63
N TYR A 145 5.58 -17.27 -4.10
CA TYR A 145 4.75 -17.34 -5.29
C TYR A 145 5.57 -17.63 -6.56
N GLU A 146 6.74 -17.01 -6.73
CA GLU A 146 7.57 -17.24 -7.92
C GLU A 146 8.27 -18.60 -7.91
N LYS A 147 8.61 -19.15 -6.73
CA LYS A 147 9.18 -20.50 -6.63
C LYS A 147 8.21 -21.57 -7.13
N ASP A 148 6.93 -21.46 -6.76
CA ASP A 148 5.89 -22.39 -7.23
C ASP A 148 5.72 -22.34 -8.76
N LEU A 149 5.73 -21.13 -9.33
CA LEU A 149 5.64 -20.95 -10.78
C LEU A 149 6.85 -21.53 -11.54
N GLN A 150 8.05 -21.52 -10.96
CA GLN A 150 9.24 -22.12 -11.56
C GLN A 150 9.17 -23.65 -11.50
N SER A 151 8.83 -24.20 -10.33
CA SER A 151 8.66 -25.65 -10.16
C SER A 151 7.62 -26.25 -11.11
N ASN A 152 6.52 -25.55 -11.38
CA ASN A 152 5.48 -26.01 -12.31
C ASN A 152 5.90 -25.95 -13.79
N LYS A 153 6.87 -25.09 -14.15
CA LYS A 153 7.43 -25.05 -15.50
C LYS A 153 8.43 -26.16 -15.75
N ASP A 154 9.19 -26.55 -14.72
CA ASP A 154 10.20 -27.62 -14.84
C ASP A 154 9.57 -29.02 -14.82
N ALA A 155 8.31 -29.14 -14.40
CA ALA A 155 7.56 -30.40 -14.34
C ALA A 155 6.72 -30.72 -15.59
N ASN A 156 6.64 -29.82 -16.57
CA ASN A 156 5.87 -29.96 -17.83
C ASN A 156 6.81 -29.90 -19.04
#